data_AF-A0A965H2H3-F1
#
_entry.id   AF-A0A965H2H3-F1
#
_cell.length_a   1.000
_cell.length_b   1.000
_cell.length_c   1.000
_cell.angle_alpha   90.00
_cell.angle_beta   90.00
_cell.angle_gamma   90.00
#
_symmetry.space_group_name_H-M   'P 1'
#
loop_
_entity.id
_entity.type
_entity.pdbx_description
1 polymer ?
#
loop_
_entity_poly.entity_id
_entity_poly.type
_entity_poly.pdbx_seq_one_letter_code
_entity_poly.pdbx_strand_id
1 'polypeptide(L)' 'ADDADNMKAKLALIGLEARVQPAEVNGQRVFRVRIGPYVNLDDLNRARARLEENGIESSVVRQR' A
#
# COMPACT_ATOMS: atom_id res chain seq x y z
N ALA A 1 3.40 3.45 14.79
CA ALA A 1 2.43 2.43 14.34
C ALA A 1 1.18 3.14 13.84
N ASP A 2 0.71 4.12 14.62
CA ASP A 2 -0.46 4.96 14.38
C ASP A 2 -0.58 5.49 12.95
N ASP A 3 0.48 6.08 12.36
CA ASP A 3 0.42 6.58 10.98
C ASP A 3 0.16 5.48 9.93
N ALA A 4 0.77 4.31 10.13
CA ALA A 4 0.58 3.17 9.22
C ALA A 4 -0.81 2.55 9.37
N ASP A 5 -1.33 2.51 10.59
CA ASP A 5 -2.68 2.04 10.88
C ASP A 5 -3.74 3.02 10.36
N ASN A 6 -3.50 4.33 10.47
CA ASN A 6 -4.33 5.38 9.87
C ASN A 6 -4.35 5.27 8.34
N MET A 7 -3.20 5.06 7.71
CA MET A 7 -3.13 4.84 6.26
C MET A 7 -3.87 3.55 5.86
N LYS A 8 -3.71 2.46 6.62
CA LYS A 8 -4.45 1.22 6.39
C LYS A 8 -5.96 1.45 6.48
N ALA A 9 -6.43 2.22 7.46
CA ALA A 9 -7.84 2.59 7.60
C ALA A 9 -8.33 3.43 6.41
N LYS A 10 -7.56 4.43 5.98
CA LYS A 10 -7.88 5.24 4.79
C LYS A 10 -8.02 4.37 3.54
N LEU A 11 -7.13 3.40 3.34
CA LEU A 11 -7.19 2.45 2.23
C LEU A 11 -8.45 1.56 2.32
N ALA A 12 -8.81 1.10 3.51
CA ALA A 12 -10.03 0.32 3.72
C ALA A 12 -11.30 1.12 3.38
N LEU A 13 -11.36 2.42 3.68
CA LEU A 13 -12.48 3.30 3.32
C LEU A 13 -12.68 3.42 1.81
N ILE A 14 -11.59 3.33 1.04
CA ILE A 14 -11.64 3.29 -0.43
C ILE A 14 -11.63 1.84 -0.93
N GLY A 15 -12.06 0.86 -0.14
CA GLY A 15 -12.23 -0.53 -0.55
C GLY A 15 -10.94 -1.25 -0.96
N LEU A 16 -9.76 -0.78 -0.50
CA LEU A 16 -8.48 -1.43 -0.71
C LEU A 16 -7.98 -2.03 0.61
N GLU A 17 -7.81 -3.35 0.64
CA GLU A 17 -7.25 -4.01 1.82
C GLU A 17 -5.73 -3.87 1.84
N ALA A 18 -5.20 -3.30 2.91
CA ALA A 18 -3.76 -3.09 3.09
C ALA A 18 -3.20 -3.85 4.30
N ARG A 19 -1.93 -4.24 4.20
CA ARG A 19 -1.15 -4.86 5.28
C ARG A 19 0.01 -3.96 5.66
N VAL A 20 0.20 -3.78 6.96
CA VAL A 20 1.36 -3.07 7.51
C VAL A 20 2.48 -4.07 7.73
N GLN A 21 3.65 -3.78 7.16
CA GLN A 21 4.85 -4.60 7.33
C GLN A 21 5.97 -3.75 7.95
N PRO A 22 6.52 -4.15 9.11
CA PRO A 22 7.71 -3.52 9.62
C PRO A 22 8.89 -3.82 8.69
N ALA A 23 9.71 -2.80 8.45
CA ALA A 23 10.95 -2.92 7.69
C ALA A 23 12.01 -1.99 8.28
N GLU A 24 13.27 -2.22 7.90
CA GLU A 24 14.37 -1.33 8.21
C GLU A 24 14.94 -0.77 6.90
N VAL A 25 15.09 0.55 6.83
CA VAL A 25 15.65 1.25 5.67
C VAL A 25 16.71 2.19 6.21
N ASN A 26 17.96 2.00 5.78
CA ASN A 26 19.11 2.81 6.22
C ASN A 26 19.25 2.89 7.76
N GLY A 27 19.00 1.78 8.47
CA GLY A 27 19.06 1.74 9.94
C GLY A 27 17.85 2.35 10.64
N GLN A 28 16.86 2.86 9.90
CA GLN A 28 15.62 3.40 10.47
C GLN A 28 14.46 2.41 10.30
N ARG A 29 13.71 2.22 11.38
CA ARG A 29 12.48 1.41 11.34
C ARG A 29 11.38 2.18 10.61
N VAL A 30 10.84 1.57 9.57
CA VAL A 30 9.71 2.09 8.79
C VAL A 30 8.58 1.08 8.76
N PHE A 31 7.36 1.55 8.55
CA PHE A 31 6.17 0.71 8.42
C PHE A 31 5.64 0.83 7.00
N ARG A 32 5.83 -0.22 6.19
CA ARG A 32 5.37 -0.25 4.80
C ARG A 32 3.90 -0.65 4.77
N VAL A 33 3.05 0.18 4.19
CA VAL A 33 1.65 -0.14 3.93
C VAL A 33 1.54 -0.70 2.51
N ARG A 34 1.18 -1.97 2.37
CA ARG A 34 1.13 -2.68 1.08
C ARG A 34 -0.28 -3.16 0.77
N ILE A 35 -0.69 -3.02 -0.49
CA ILE A 35 -1.89 -3.63 -1.06
C ILE A 35 -1.51 -4.74 -2.04
N GLY A 36 -2.38 -5.73 -2.23
CA GLY A 36 -2.07 -6.95 -3.00
C GLY A 36 -1.51 -8.08 -2.14
N PRO A 37 -0.80 -9.08 -2.69
CA PRO A 37 -0.19 -9.11 -4.02
C PRO A 37 -1.20 -9.22 -5.16
N TYR A 38 -0.90 -8.62 -6.30
CA TYR A 38 -1.69 -8.72 -7.53
C TYR A 38 -0.99 -9.68 -8.50
N VAL A 39 -1.72 -10.67 -9.00
CA VAL A 39 -1.18 -11.70 -9.92
C VAL A 39 -1.25 -11.25 -11.37
N ASN A 40 -2.30 -10.50 -11.72
CA ASN A 40 -2.49 -9.95 -13.05
C ASN A 40 -2.23 -8.43 -13.06
N LEU A 41 -1.92 -7.90 -14.25
CA LEU A 41 -1.61 -6.48 -14.43
C LEU A 41 -2.86 -5.60 -14.31
N ASP A 42 -4.03 -6.13 -14.69
CA ASP A 42 -5.28 -5.38 -14.68
C ASP A 42 -5.73 -5.02 -13.26
N ASP A 43 -5.65 -5.95 -12.30
CA ASP A 43 -5.93 -5.71 -10.88
C ASP A 43 -4.98 -4.68 -10.29
N LEU A 44 -3.69 -4.78 -10.65
CA LEU A 44 -2.69 -3.82 -10.23
C LEU A 44 -3.00 -2.42 -10.75
N ASN A 45 -3.34 -2.30 -12.03
CA ASN A 45 -3.69 -1.02 -12.65
C ASN A 45 -4.96 -0.44 -12.06
N ARG A 46 -6.00 -1.25 -11.81
CA ARG A 46 -7.23 -0.81 -11.12
C ARG A 46 -6.94 -0.28 -9.73
N ALA A 47 -6.16 -1.02 -8.94
CA ALA A 47 -5.79 -0.58 -7.60
C ALA A 47 -4.98 0.73 -7.63
N ARG A 48 -4.04 0.84 -8.58
CA ARG A 48 -3.24 2.06 -8.78
C ARG A 48 -4.09 3.26 -9.17
N ALA A 49 -5.01 3.10 -10.13
CA ALA A 49 -5.93 4.16 -10.53
C ALA A 49 -6.76 4.66 -9.34
N ARG A 50 -7.27 3.74 -8.52
CA ARG A 50 -8.04 4.10 -7.31
C ARG A 50 -7.20 4.85 -6.27
N LEU A 51 -5.92 4.53 -6.12
CA LEU A 51 -5.01 5.28 -5.27
C LEU A 51 -4.78 6.70 -5.80
N GLU A 52 -4.53 6.83 -7.10
CA GLU A 52 -4.32 8.12 -7.78
C GLU A 52 -5.56 9.03 -7.69
N GLU A 53 -6.76 8.48 -7.91
CA GLU A 53 -8.05 9.19 -7.75
C GLU A 53 -8.26 9.75 -6.33
N ASN A 54 -7.66 9.10 -5.32
CA ASN A 54 -7.75 9.52 -3.91
C ASN A 54 -6.52 10.33 -3.45
N GLY A 55 -5.64 10.72 -4.38
CA GLY A 55 -4.44 11.50 -4.10
C GLY A 55 -3.43 10.74 -3.23
N ILE A 56 -3.38 9.41 -3.33
CA ILE A 56 -2.45 8.56 -2.58
C ILE A 56 -1.31 8.15 -3.50
N GLU A 57 -0.12 8.67 -3.22
CA GLU A 57 1.10 8.27 -3.92
C GLU A 57 1.46 6.81 -3.61
N SER A 58 1.89 6.06 -4.62
CA SER A 58 2.25 4.66 -4.47
C SER A 58 3.37 4.23 -5.42
N SER A 59 4.10 3.20 -5.01
CA SER A 59 5.16 2.59 -5.81
C SER A 59 4.91 1.10 -5.98
N VAL A 60 5.03 0.62 -7.21
CA VAL A 60 4.90 -0.81 -7.52
C VAL A 60 6.17 -1.54 -7.12
N VAL A 61 6.02 -2.64 -6.38
CA VAL A 61 7.14 -3.51 -5.96
C VAL A 61 6.86 -4.93 -6.40
N ARG A 62 7.83 -5.54 -7.10
CA ARG A 62 7.79 -6.96 -7.43
C ARG A 62 8.33 -7.77 -6.25
N GLN A 63 7.51 -8.64 -5.66
CA GLN A 63 8.02 -9.64 -4.73
C GLN A 63 8.86 -10.65 -5.50
N ARG A 64 10.06 -10.95 -5.00
CA ARG A 64 10.94 -12.00 -5.49
C ARG A 64 10.65 -13.29 -4.76
#